data_AF-A0A7T6Z6B8-F1
#
_entry.id   AF-A0A7T6Z6B8-F1
#
_cell.length_a   1.000
_cell.length_b   1.000
_cell.length_c   1.000
_cell.angle_alpha   90.00
_cell.angle_beta   90.00
_cell.angle_gamma   90.00
#
_symmetry.space_group_name_H-M   'P 1'
#
loop_
_entity.id
_entity.type
_entity.pdbx_description
1 polymer ?
#
loop_
_entity_poly.entity_id
_entity_poly.type
_entity_poly.pdbx_seq_one_letter_code
_entity_poly.pdbx_strand_id
1 'polypeptide(L)'
;MDEKKRRKPIDADTLDFARDHVLNITDITRKNKLSEIMERFSAQDENDDVYVIQNSKKKGTAVVLADVEHYKELLNYKEELDKLQDKLVEMEAIARLNSDPNGSVSLEDLAESLSDDGIKIDFDSLNAKVMAGELTEEDE
;
A
#
# COMPACT_ATOMS: atom_id res chain seq x y z
N MET A 1 18.34 7.04 -20.94
CA MET A 1 17.72 6.10 -21.89
C MET A 1 16.34 5.78 -21.37
N ASP A 2 15.29 6.25 -22.03
CA ASP A 2 13.90 6.03 -21.60
C ASP A 2 13.49 4.57 -21.82
N GLU A 3 13.34 3.84 -20.72
CA GLU A 3 12.76 2.51 -20.73
C GLU A 3 11.28 2.61 -21.08
N LYS A 4 10.96 2.39 -22.36
CA LYS A 4 9.57 2.30 -22.83
C LYS A 4 8.88 1.17 -22.09
N LYS A 5 8.08 1.51 -21.07
CA LYS A 5 7.17 0.60 -20.36
C LYS A 5 6.41 -0.23 -21.38
N ARG A 6 6.78 -1.51 -21.52
CA ARG A 6 6.05 -2.45 -22.39
C ARG A 6 4.62 -2.53 -21.88
N ARG A 7 3.66 -2.20 -22.74
CA ARG A 7 2.24 -2.35 -22.39
C ARG A 7 1.96 -3.83 -22.25
N LYS A 8 1.37 -4.23 -21.12
CA LYS A 8 0.91 -5.62 -20.93
C LYS A 8 -0.09 -5.96 -22.04
N PRO A 9 -0.03 -7.17 -22.63
CA PRO A 9 -1.04 -7.60 -23.59
C PRO A 9 -2.41 -7.60 -22.92
N ILE A 10 -3.43 -7.13 -23.64
CA ILE A 10 -4.83 -7.21 -23.19
C ILE A 10 -5.34 -8.59 -23.62
N ASP A 11 -5.77 -9.40 -22.66
CA ASP A 11 -6.44 -10.68 -22.89
C ASP A 11 -7.97 -10.54 -22.86
N ALA A 12 -8.67 -11.63 -23.16
CA ALA A 12 -10.12 -11.66 -23.17
C ALA A 12 -10.69 -11.37 -21.77
N ASP A 13 -10.08 -11.93 -20.72
CA ASP A 13 -10.51 -11.78 -19.33
C ASP A 13 -10.45 -10.31 -18.88
N THR A 14 -9.37 -9.60 -19.22
CA THR A 14 -9.23 -8.17 -18.96
C THR A 14 -10.32 -7.36 -19.67
N LEU A 15 -10.69 -7.76 -20.89
CA LEU A 15 -11.73 -7.07 -21.66
C LEU A 15 -13.13 -7.35 -21.11
N ASP A 16 -13.41 -8.58 -20.72
CA ASP A 16 -14.68 -8.97 -20.10
C ASP A 16 -14.87 -8.28 -18.74
N PHE A 17 -13.81 -8.22 -17.93
CA PHE A 17 -13.82 -7.42 -16.70
C PHE A 17 -14.11 -5.94 -16.99
N ALA A 18 -13.40 -5.33 -17.95
CA ALA A 18 -13.62 -3.94 -18.32
C ALA A 18 -15.03 -3.67 -18.86
N ARG A 19 -15.65 -4.64 -19.53
CA ARG A 19 -17.00 -4.50 -20.07
C ARG A 19 -18.07 -4.63 -18.98
N ASP A 20 -17.93 -5.61 -18.10
CA ASP A 20 -19.02 -6.04 -17.23
C ASP A 20 -18.90 -5.48 -15.80
N HIS A 21 -17.69 -5.14 -15.36
CA HIS A 21 -17.39 -4.72 -13.99
C HIS A 21 -16.94 -3.27 -13.87
N VAL A 22 -16.58 -2.60 -14.98
CA VAL A 22 -16.25 -1.17 -14.97
C VAL A 22 -17.45 -0.34 -15.38
N LEU A 23 -17.96 0.45 -14.45
CA LEU A 23 -19.20 1.22 -14.60
C LEU A 23 -18.92 2.72 -14.51
N ASN A 24 -19.69 3.52 -15.25
CA ASN A 24 -19.68 4.96 -15.05
C ASN A 24 -20.63 5.34 -13.91
N ILE A 25 -20.30 6.38 -13.15
CA ILE A 25 -21.19 6.95 -12.12
C ILE A 25 -22.58 7.30 -12.68
N THR A 26 -22.68 7.64 -13.97
CA THR A 26 -23.97 7.87 -14.62
C THR A 26 -24.80 6.59 -14.75
N ASP A 27 -24.19 5.43 -14.94
CA ASP A 27 -24.91 4.16 -15.02
C ASP A 27 -25.43 3.75 -13.65
N ILE A 28 -24.62 3.94 -12.61
CA ILE A 28 -25.00 3.74 -11.20
C ILE A 28 -26.24 4.56 -10.85
N THR A 29 -26.23 5.85 -11.20
CA THR A 29 -27.29 6.79 -10.79
C THR A 29 -28.53 6.78 -11.67
N ARG A 30 -28.43 6.44 -12.97
CA ARG A 30 -29.55 6.52 -13.91
C ARG A 30 -30.18 5.18 -14.26
N LYS A 31 -29.46 4.07 -14.11
CA LYS A 31 -29.89 2.74 -14.56
C LYS A 31 -30.17 1.77 -13.42
N ASN A 32 -30.34 2.26 -12.18
CA ASN A 32 -30.48 1.44 -10.97
C ASN A 32 -29.39 0.36 -10.82
N LYS A 33 -28.21 0.58 -11.41
CA LYS A 33 -27.17 -0.45 -11.51
C LYS A 33 -26.60 -0.81 -10.14
N LEU A 34 -26.66 0.12 -9.17
CA LEU A 34 -26.30 -0.16 -7.78
C LEU A 34 -27.18 -1.26 -7.17
N SER A 35 -28.49 -1.19 -7.37
CA SER A 35 -29.41 -2.19 -6.83
C SER A 35 -29.17 -3.56 -7.44
N GLU A 36 -28.89 -3.62 -8.74
CA GLU A 36 -28.53 -4.88 -9.43
C GLU A 36 -27.22 -5.48 -8.87
N ILE A 37 -26.20 -4.65 -8.61
CA ILE A 37 -24.94 -5.10 -8.00
C ILE A 37 -25.19 -5.64 -6.59
N MET A 38 -25.98 -4.92 -5.78
CA MET A 38 -26.32 -5.36 -4.42
C MET A 38 -27.10 -6.69 -4.41
N GLU A 39 -28.01 -6.88 -5.36
CA GLU A 39 -28.74 -8.14 -5.53
C GLU A 39 -27.81 -9.28 -5.91
N ARG A 40 -26.82 -9.04 -6.79
CA ARG A 40 -25.79 -10.05 -7.13
C ARG A 40 -24.93 -10.42 -5.92
N PHE A 41 -24.49 -9.45 -5.12
CA PHE A 41 -23.78 -9.73 -3.89
C PHE A 41 -24.63 -10.52 -2.89
N SER A 42 -25.95 -10.27 -2.85
CA SER A 42 -26.86 -11.01 -1.95
C SER A 42 -27.27 -12.39 -2.46
N ALA A 43 -27.14 -12.65 -3.77
CA ALA A 43 -27.61 -13.89 -4.40
C ALA A 43 -26.57 -15.03 -4.35
N GLN A 44 -25.31 -14.72 -4.03
CA GLN A 44 -24.23 -15.70 -3.94
C GLN A 44 -23.67 -15.67 -2.52
N ASP A 45 -23.65 -16.84 -1.86
CA ASP A 45 -23.13 -16.99 -0.49
C ASP A 45 -21.63 -16.65 -0.39
N GLU A 46 -20.89 -16.82 -1.48
CA GLU A 46 -19.49 -16.41 -1.64
C GLU A 46 -19.39 -15.61 -2.94
N ASN A 47 -19.16 -14.30 -2.84
CA ASN A 47 -19.02 -13.42 -3.99
C ASN A 47 -17.74 -12.58 -3.87
N ASP A 48 -16.74 -12.98 -4.65
CA ASP A 48 -15.46 -12.28 -4.80
C ASP A 48 -15.48 -11.23 -5.93
N ASP A 49 -16.67 -10.91 -6.47
CA ASP A 49 -16.81 -9.92 -7.53
C ASP A 49 -16.42 -8.53 -7.03
N VAL A 50 -15.76 -7.80 -7.92
CA VAL A 50 -15.35 -6.42 -7.67
C VAL A 50 -15.84 -5.55 -8.83
N TYR A 51 -16.54 -4.47 -8.50
CA TYR A 51 -17.00 -3.48 -9.47
C TYR A 51 -16.21 -2.19 -9.33
N VAL A 52 -15.77 -1.63 -10.45
CA VAL A 52 -15.03 -0.37 -10.48
C VAL A 52 -15.94 0.73 -11.03
N ILE A 53 -16.25 1.72 -10.19
CA ILE A 53 -17.01 2.90 -10.59
C ILE A 53 -16.05 4.03 -10.94
N GLN A 54 -16.17 4.54 -12.16
CA GLN A 54 -15.38 5.66 -12.64
C GLN A 54 -16.26 6.89 -12.90
N ASN A 55 -15.70 8.07 -12.70
CA ASN A 55 -16.34 9.32 -13.10
C ASN A 55 -15.69 9.86 -14.37
N SER A 56 -16.39 9.78 -15.52
CA SER A 56 -15.85 10.29 -16.79
C SER A 56 -15.57 11.79 -16.79
N LYS A 57 -16.17 12.57 -15.88
CA LYS A 57 -15.93 14.01 -15.72
C LYS A 57 -14.73 14.34 -14.84
N LYS A 58 -14.36 13.44 -13.90
CA LYS A 58 -13.20 13.60 -13.01
C LYS A 58 -12.21 12.47 -13.26
N LYS A 59 -11.33 12.69 -14.23
CA LYS A 59 -10.26 11.74 -14.56
C LYS A 59 -9.39 11.49 -13.32
N GLY A 60 -9.15 10.22 -13.00
CA GLY A 60 -8.34 9.81 -11.85
C GLY A 60 -9.12 9.45 -10.59
N THR A 61 -10.44 9.68 -10.55
CA THR A 61 -11.29 9.21 -9.45
C THR A 61 -11.97 7.90 -9.86
N ALA A 62 -11.54 6.80 -9.26
CA ALA A 62 -12.18 5.50 -9.34
C ALA A 62 -12.50 5.01 -7.92
N VAL A 63 -13.67 4.42 -7.76
CA VAL A 63 -14.13 3.81 -6.51
C VAL A 63 -14.34 2.33 -6.79
N VAL A 64 -13.97 1.49 -5.83
CA VAL A 64 -14.18 0.05 -5.90
C VAL A 64 -15.36 -0.31 -4.99
N LEU A 65 -16.26 -1.14 -5.49
CA LEU A 65 -17.29 -1.81 -4.72
C LEU A 65 -16.95 -3.29 -4.65
N ALA A 66 -16.96 -3.84 -3.45
CA ALA A 66 -16.79 -5.25 -3.15
C ALA A 66 -17.75 -5.62 -2.01
N ASP A 67 -18.05 -6.90 -1.87
CA ASP A 67 -18.79 -7.39 -0.71
C ASP A 67 -18.02 -7.13 0.59
N VAL A 68 -18.74 -6.92 1.69
CA VAL A 68 -18.15 -6.60 2.99
C VAL A 68 -17.34 -7.77 3.55
N GLU A 69 -17.84 -9.00 3.41
CA GLU A 69 -17.12 -10.19 3.90
C GLU A 69 -15.87 -10.44 3.05
N HIS A 70 -15.97 -10.31 1.72
CA HIS A 70 -14.81 -10.37 0.84
C HIS A 70 -13.75 -9.31 1.21
N TYR A 71 -14.16 -8.07 1.46
CA TYR A 71 -13.23 -7.01 1.86
C TYR A 71 -12.58 -7.27 3.23
N LYS A 72 -13.32 -7.83 4.19
CA LYS A 72 -12.76 -8.25 5.49
C LYS A 72 -11.71 -9.34 5.31
N GLU A 73 -11.95 -10.31 4.43
CA GLU A 73 -10.99 -11.37 4.14
C GLU A 73 -9.67 -10.80 3.58
N LEU A 74 -9.76 -9.86 2.63
CA LEU A 74 -8.59 -9.15 2.10
C LEU A 74 -7.81 -8.39 3.19
N LEU A 75 -8.52 -7.77 4.14
CA LEU A 75 -7.89 -7.11 5.28
C LEU A 75 -7.18 -8.12 6.20
N ASN A 76 -7.80 -9.27 6.48
CA ASN A 76 -7.18 -10.32 7.28
C ASN A 76 -5.89 -10.83 6.63
N TYR A 77 -5.89 -11.08 5.32
CA TYR A 77 -4.68 -11.49 4.61
C TYR A 77 -3.57 -10.44 4.71
N LYS A 78 -3.92 -9.15 4.60
CA LYS A 78 -2.97 -8.06 4.77
C LYS A 78 -2.37 -8.07 6.18
N GLU A 79 -3.21 -8.18 7.21
CA GLU A 79 -2.73 -8.22 8.59
C GLU A 79 -1.81 -9.41 8.87
N GLU A 80 -2.11 -10.58 8.31
CA GLU A 80 -1.25 -11.75 8.45
C GLU A 80 0.09 -11.56 7.74
N LEU A 81 0.10 -10.97 6.54
CA LEU A 81 1.32 -10.63 5.83
C LEU A 81 2.16 -9.62 6.59
N ASP A 82 1.55 -8.56 7.11
CA ASP A 82 2.23 -7.54 7.91
C ASP A 82 2.86 -8.18 9.17
N LYS A 83 2.13 -9.06 9.87
CA LYS A 83 2.67 -9.83 11.02
C LYS A 83 3.83 -10.75 10.64
N LEU A 84 3.79 -11.37 9.46
CA LEU A 84 4.88 -12.22 8.98
C LEU A 84 6.12 -11.38 8.65
N GLN A 85 5.94 -10.20 8.08
CA GLN A 85 7.02 -9.27 7.83
C GLN A 85 7.69 -8.82 9.13
N ASP A 86 6.91 -8.46 10.15
CA ASP A 86 7.45 -8.08 11.46
C ASP A 86 8.25 -9.23 12.10
N LYS A 87 7.73 -10.45 12.05
CA LYS A 87 8.45 -11.64 12.55
C LYS A 87 9.73 -11.93 11.78
N LEU A 88 9.77 -11.66 10.47
CA LEU A 88 10.98 -11.83 9.67
C LEU A 88 12.06 -10.85 10.13
N VAL A 89 11.69 -9.58 10.34
CA VAL A 89 12.60 -8.54 10.85
C VAL A 89 13.10 -8.90 12.25
N GLU A 90 12.21 -9.34 13.13
CA GLU A 90 12.57 -9.79 14.48
C GLU A 90 13.53 -10.97 14.44
N MET A 91 13.25 -11.98 13.61
CA MET A 91 14.11 -13.14 13.44
C MET A 91 15.50 -12.76 12.89
N GLU A 92 15.57 -11.81 11.96
CA GLU A 92 16.83 -11.31 11.44
C GLU A 92 17.61 -10.52 12.51
N ALA A 93 16.94 -9.67 13.29
CA ALA A 93 17.57 -8.96 14.39
C ALA A 93 18.11 -9.92 15.46
N ILE A 94 17.34 -10.95 15.83
CA ILE A 94 17.78 -12.02 16.73
C ILE A 94 18.94 -12.81 16.13
N ALA A 95 18.90 -13.14 14.84
CA ALA A 95 19.99 -13.83 14.16
C ALA A 95 21.27 -12.98 14.17
N ARG A 96 21.19 -11.67 13.96
CA ARG A 96 22.33 -10.75 14.06
C ARG A 96 22.89 -10.70 15.49
N LEU A 97 22.01 -10.58 16.50
CA LEU A 97 22.41 -10.59 17.91
C LEU A 97 23.11 -11.90 18.32
N ASN A 98 22.60 -13.04 17.83
CA ASN A 98 23.15 -14.35 18.16
C ASN A 98 24.39 -14.72 17.32
N SER A 99 24.59 -14.10 16.16
CA SER A 99 25.74 -14.37 15.29
C SER A 99 27.00 -13.63 15.73
N ASP A 100 26.88 -12.56 16.51
CA ASP A 100 28.03 -11.93 17.19
C ASP A 100 27.65 -11.29 18.53
N PRO A 101 27.77 -12.01 19.67
CA PRO A 101 27.38 -11.51 20.99
C PRO A 101 28.29 -10.38 21.53
N ASN A 102 29.38 -10.04 20.83
CA ASN A 102 30.25 -8.89 21.12
C ASN A 102 30.25 -7.83 20.00
N GLY A 103 29.47 -8.04 18.93
CA GLY A 103 29.35 -7.10 17.83
C GLY A 103 28.41 -5.97 18.17
N SER A 104 28.87 -5.01 18.97
CA SER A 104 28.18 -3.72 19.06
C SER A 104 28.25 -3.06 17.69
N VAL A 105 27.14 -3.00 16.97
CA VAL A 105 27.02 -2.12 15.80
C VAL A 105 27.11 -0.69 16.34
N SER A 106 28.22 -0.03 16.05
CA SER A 106 28.45 1.34 16.49
C SER A 106 27.57 2.29 15.67
N LEU A 107 27.28 3.48 16.21
CA LEU A 107 26.58 4.53 15.47
C LEU A 107 27.33 4.88 14.17
N GLU A 108 28.65 4.75 14.18
CA GLU A 108 29.52 4.85 13.01
C GLU A 108 29.19 3.83 11.91
N ASP A 109 28.95 2.56 12.25
CA ASP A 109 28.61 1.51 11.26
C ASP A 109 27.23 1.78 10.61
N LEU A 110 26.28 2.32 11.37
CA LEU A 110 24.97 2.74 10.86
C LEU A 110 25.10 3.98 9.95
N ALA A 111 25.94 4.95 10.32
CA ALA A 111 26.20 6.14 9.51
C ALA A 111 26.91 5.81 8.18
N GLU A 112 27.78 4.80 8.17
CA GLU A 112 28.45 4.33 6.96
C GLU A 112 27.48 3.62 6.01
N SER A 113 26.52 2.85 6.53
CA SER A 113 25.45 2.23 5.71
C SER A 113 24.48 3.23 5.08
N LEU A 114 24.22 4.36 5.75
CA LEU A 114 23.30 5.41 5.27
C LEU A 114 23.97 6.40 4.30
N SER A 115 25.30 6.48 4.30
CA SER A 115 26.05 7.36 3.41
C SER A 115 26.26 6.76 2.01
N ASP A 116 26.13 5.44 1.85
CA ASP A 116 26.18 4.77 0.54
C ASP A 116 24.89 4.99 -0.29
N ASP A 117 23.75 5.24 0.37
CA ASP A 117 22.46 5.60 -0.28
C ASP A 117 22.30 7.11 -0.56
N GLY A 118 23.36 7.92 -0.36
CA GLY A 118 23.42 9.31 -0.81
C GLY A 118 22.59 10.31 0.01
N ILE A 119 22.12 9.94 1.21
CA ILE A 119 21.47 10.90 2.13
C ILE A 119 22.57 11.62 2.93
N LYS A 120 22.94 12.82 2.48
CA LYS A 120 23.79 13.72 3.27
C LYS A 120 22.99 14.31 4.42
N ILE A 121 23.16 13.77 5.62
CA ILE A 121 22.67 14.42 6.84
C ILE A 121 23.65 15.55 7.17
N ASP A 122 23.20 16.79 7.02
CA ASP A 122 23.98 17.98 7.35
C ASP A 122 23.84 18.27 8.86
N PHE A 123 24.75 17.70 9.64
CA PHE A 123 24.75 17.81 11.10
C PHE A 123 24.96 19.25 11.58
N ASP A 124 25.58 20.11 10.78
CA ASP A 124 25.73 21.54 11.12
C ASP A 124 24.37 22.25 11.09
N SER A 125 23.50 21.90 10.15
CA SER A 125 22.13 22.43 10.09
C SER A 125 21.26 21.92 11.24
N LEU A 126 21.47 20.69 11.71
CA LEU A 126 20.74 20.12 12.84
C LEU A 126 21.20 20.74 14.17
N ASN A 127 22.51 20.90 14.35
CA ASN A 127 23.05 21.52 15.56
C ASN A 127 22.66 23.01 15.66
N ALA A 128 22.60 23.72 14.53
CA ALA A 128 22.07 25.08 14.49
C ALA A 128 20.59 25.18 14.89
N LYS A 129 19.76 24.19 14.52
CA LYS A 129 18.33 24.13 14.90
C LYS A 129 18.10 23.78 16.37
N VAL A 130 18.92 22.89 16.93
CA VAL A 130 18.91 22.56 18.36
C VAL A 130 19.37 23.76 19.19
N MET A 131 20.43 24.45 18.77
CA MET A 131 20.92 25.67 19.42
C MET A 131 19.96 26.86 19.25
N ALA A 132 19.17 26.89 18.18
CA ALA A 132 18.11 27.88 17.97
C ALA A 132 16.82 27.60 18.79
N GLY A 133 16.75 26.47 19.50
CA GLY A 133 15.61 26.12 20.35
C GLY A 133 14.33 25.74 19.58
N GLU A 134 14.42 25.42 18.28
CA GLU A 134 13.25 25.04 17.46
C GLU A 134 12.84 23.57 17.61
N LEU A 135 13.61 22.78 18.36
CA LEU A 135 13.31 21.38 18.67
C LEU A 135 13.27 21.23 20.20
N THR A 136 12.21 21.73 20.82
CA THR A 136 11.87 21.36 22.19
C THR A 136 10.91 20.18 22.14
N GLU A 137 11.28 19.08 22.80
CA GLU A 137 10.40 17.97 23.14
C GLU A 137 9.25 18.49 24.02
N GLU A 138 8.07 18.62 23.43
CA GLU A 138 6.75 18.66 24.08
C GLU A 138 5.89 17.74 23.20
N ASP A 139 5.21 16.69 23.66
CA ASP A 139 4.76 16.32 25.01
C ASP A 139 4.65 14.78 25.13
N GLU A 140 4.68 14.33 26.38
CA GLU A 140 4.21 13.03 26.89
C GLU A 140 2.84 12.57 26.35
#